data_AF-A0A258BGB7-F1
#
_entry.id   AF-A0A258BGB7-F1
#
_cell.length_a   1.000
_cell.length_b   1.000
_cell.length_c   1.000
_cell.angle_alpha   90.00
_cell.angle_beta   90.00
_cell.angle_gamma   90.00
#
_symmetry.space_group_name_H-M   'P 1'
#
loop_
_entity.id
_entity.type
_entity.pdbx_description
1 polymer ?
#
loop_
_entity_poly.entity_id
_entity_poly.type
_entity_poly.pdbx_seq_one_letter_code
_entity_poly.pdbx_strand_id
1 'polypeptide(L)'
;DIIVTATGLNLVFMNGVEVYLDGAKVDPGRLLNYKGVMLSNVPNLAVTFGYTNASWTLKADLTSEYVSRLLNLMDEKGATSTMPYLAAFPNETEPFVDFSSGYFQRVMDQFPRQHTEAPWKLNQNYFVDRKNLRELPIEDGVMQFHIPAKAAQAKPALQAAE
;
A
#
# COMPACT_ATOMS: atom_id res chain seq x y z
N ASP A 1 -37.69 1.46 -28.76
CA ASP A 1 -36.49 2.27 -28.50
C ASP A 1 -36.08 2.14 -27.04
N ILE A 2 -34.86 1.69 -26.77
CA ILE A 2 -34.35 1.45 -25.40
C ILE A 2 -33.15 2.36 -25.18
N ILE A 3 -33.12 3.05 -24.04
CA ILE A 3 -31.97 3.85 -23.57
C ILE A 3 -31.32 3.10 -22.42
N VAL A 4 -29.98 2.96 -22.47
CA VAL A 4 -29.16 2.40 -21.40
C VAL A 4 -28.12 3.44 -20.97
N THR A 5 -28.22 3.93 -19.73
CA THR A 5 -27.39 5.02 -19.20
C THR A 5 -26.15 4.49 -18.48
N ALA A 6 -25.27 3.73 -19.15
CA ALA A 6 -24.08 3.14 -18.54
C ALA A 6 -23.04 4.20 -18.05
N THR A 7 -23.36 4.94 -16.98
CA THR A 7 -22.66 6.15 -16.50
C THR A 7 -21.41 5.88 -15.65
N GLY A 8 -21.07 4.61 -15.44
CA GLY A 8 -19.91 4.20 -14.66
C GLY A 8 -20.11 4.29 -13.16
N LEU A 9 -19.02 4.56 -12.43
CA LEU A 9 -18.95 4.50 -10.97
C LEU A 9 -18.66 5.86 -10.33
N ASN A 10 -18.83 5.93 -9.01
CA ASN A 10 -18.21 6.94 -8.15
C ASN A 10 -17.14 6.21 -7.33
N LEU A 11 -15.87 6.38 -7.69
CA LEU A 11 -14.80 5.72 -6.95
C LEU A 11 -14.57 6.45 -5.64
N VAL A 12 -14.45 5.68 -4.55
CA VAL A 12 -14.17 6.21 -3.22
C VAL A 12 -12.94 5.48 -2.71
N PHE A 13 -11.86 6.22 -2.48
CA PHE A 13 -10.63 5.63 -1.94
C PHE A 13 -10.88 5.09 -0.52
N MET A 14 -10.38 3.89 -0.24
CA MET A 14 -10.57 3.19 1.05
C MET A 14 -12.04 3.13 1.53
N ASN A 15 -13.00 3.10 0.62
CA ASN A 15 -14.43 3.11 0.96
C ASN A 15 -14.85 4.29 1.87
N GLY A 16 -14.13 5.42 1.80
CA GLY A 16 -14.44 6.64 2.54
C GLY A 16 -13.93 6.66 3.98
N VAL A 17 -13.12 5.68 4.38
CA VAL A 17 -12.47 5.70 5.70
C VAL A 17 -11.55 6.90 5.80
N GLU A 18 -11.78 7.75 6.80
CA GLU A 18 -10.91 8.87 7.09
C GLU A 18 -9.74 8.42 7.98
N VAL A 19 -8.53 8.74 7.56
CA VAL A 19 -7.30 8.45 8.31
C VAL A 19 -6.77 9.76 8.87
N TYR A 20 -6.34 9.72 10.13
CA TYR A 20 -5.73 10.85 10.82
C TYR A 20 -4.35 10.43 11.35
N LEU A 21 -3.36 11.28 11.15
CA LEU A 21 -2.00 11.11 11.66
C LEU A 21 -1.67 12.33 12.52
N ASP A 22 -1.34 12.11 13.78
CA ASP A 22 -1.06 13.17 14.77
C ASP A 22 -2.14 14.27 14.82
N GLY A 23 -3.40 13.87 14.66
CA GLY A 23 -4.56 14.77 14.65
C GLY A 23 -4.84 15.47 13.31
N ALA A 24 -3.96 15.35 12.32
CA ALA A 24 -4.17 15.89 10.98
C ALA A 24 -4.81 14.85 10.05
N LYS A 25 -5.85 15.25 9.31
CA LYS A 25 -6.46 14.39 8.28
C LYS A 25 -5.45 14.11 7.18
N VAL A 26 -5.26 12.83 6.85
CA VAL A 26 -4.41 12.39 5.75
C VAL A 26 -5.15 12.64 4.43
N ASP A 27 -4.47 13.33 3.51
CA ASP A 27 -4.93 13.51 2.12
C ASP A 27 -4.22 12.48 1.22
N PRO A 28 -4.91 11.44 0.74
CA PRO A 28 -4.30 10.42 -0.11
C PRO A 28 -3.70 11.00 -1.39
N GLY A 29 -4.29 12.06 -1.97
CA GLY A 29 -3.81 12.73 -3.18
C GLY A 29 -2.42 13.35 -3.04
N ARG A 30 -1.92 13.49 -1.80
CA ARG A 30 -0.60 14.03 -1.46
C ARG A 30 0.41 12.96 -1.08
N LEU A 31 0.06 11.68 -1.22
CA LEU A 31 0.92 10.55 -0.87
C LEU A 31 1.33 9.78 -2.12
N LEU A 32 2.44 9.06 -2.01
CA LEU A 32 2.81 8.03 -2.98
C LEU A 32 2.31 6.66 -2.53
N ASN A 33 1.84 5.89 -3.51
CA ASN A 33 1.60 4.48 -3.36
C ASN A 33 2.92 3.71 -3.19
N TYR A 34 2.99 2.80 -2.21
CA TYR A 34 4.09 1.85 -2.04
C TYR A 34 3.62 0.44 -2.42
N LYS A 35 4.18 -0.10 -3.51
CA LYS A 35 3.92 -1.43 -4.10
C LYS A 35 2.44 -1.78 -4.39
N GLY A 36 1.54 -0.82 -4.31
CA GLY A 36 0.10 -1.07 -4.41
C GLY A 36 -0.53 -1.59 -3.11
N VAL A 37 0.17 -1.46 -1.97
CA VAL A 37 -0.21 -2.09 -0.70
C VAL A 37 -0.21 -1.12 0.47
N MET A 38 0.68 -0.12 0.51
CA MET A 38 0.72 0.89 1.59
C MET A 38 0.88 2.30 1.02
N LEU A 39 0.82 3.32 1.87
CA LEU A 39 1.00 4.73 1.50
C LEU A 39 2.27 5.30 2.13
N SER A 40 2.99 6.14 1.38
CA SER A 40 4.19 6.82 1.86
C SER A 40 3.91 7.57 3.15
N ASN A 41 4.79 7.43 4.14
CA ASN A 41 4.74 8.19 5.39
C ASN A 41 3.44 8.01 6.21
N VAL A 42 2.66 6.94 5.97
CA VAL A 42 1.53 6.56 6.82
C VAL A 42 1.82 5.23 7.51
N PRO A 43 1.95 5.20 8.85
CA PRO A 43 2.31 3.99 9.58
C PRO A 43 1.15 3.00 9.65
N ASN A 44 1.48 1.70 9.64
CA ASN A 44 0.55 0.59 9.92
C ASN A 44 -0.74 0.59 9.08
N LEU A 45 -0.74 1.19 7.90
CA LEU A 45 -1.88 1.22 6.99
C LEU A 45 -1.58 0.45 5.71
N ALA A 46 -2.41 -0.56 5.43
CA ALA A 46 -2.42 -1.28 4.17
C ALA A 46 -3.76 -1.09 3.43
N VAL A 47 -3.71 -1.05 2.11
CA VAL A 47 -4.85 -0.85 1.20
C VAL A 47 -4.79 -1.90 0.09
N THR A 48 -5.92 -2.50 -0.22
CA THR A 48 -6.06 -3.41 -1.36
C THR A 48 -6.76 -2.69 -2.50
N PHE A 49 -6.10 -2.58 -3.65
CA PHE A 49 -6.70 -2.12 -4.90
C PHE A 49 -6.47 -3.16 -5.99
N GLY A 50 -7.54 -3.58 -6.69
CA GLY A 50 -7.47 -4.65 -7.70
C GLY A 50 -6.77 -4.26 -9.00
N TYR A 51 -6.52 -5.26 -9.85
CA TYR A 51 -6.07 -5.01 -11.21
C TYR A 51 -7.21 -4.45 -12.08
N THR A 52 -6.87 -3.57 -13.01
CA THR A 52 -7.82 -3.09 -14.03
C THR A 52 -7.94 -4.03 -15.22
N ASN A 53 -6.92 -4.87 -15.44
CA ASN A 53 -6.81 -5.78 -16.59
C ASN A 53 -6.82 -7.28 -16.21
N ALA A 54 -6.99 -7.59 -14.93
CA ALA A 54 -7.00 -8.97 -14.40
C ALA A 54 -7.93 -9.07 -13.19
N SER A 55 -8.08 -10.28 -12.62
CA SER A 55 -8.94 -10.47 -11.45
C SER A 55 -8.45 -9.66 -10.25
N TRP A 56 -9.35 -8.92 -9.61
CA TRP A 56 -9.06 -8.19 -8.38
C TRP A 56 -8.68 -9.12 -7.22
N THR A 57 -9.18 -10.36 -7.22
CA THR A 57 -8.86 -11.35 -6.18
C THR A 57 -7.38 -11.73 -6.16
N LEU A 58 -6.72 -11.76 -7.32
CA LEU A 58 -5.27 -12.03 -7.40
C LEU A 58 -4.47 -10.99 -6.62
N LYS A 59 -4.82 -9.71 -6.77
CA LYS A 59 -4.14 -8.61 -6.07
C LYS A 59 -4.50 -8.61 -4.58
N ALA A 60 -5.74 -8.96 -4.23
CA ALA A 60 -6.16 -9.10 -2.84
C ALA A 60 -5.38 -10.20 -2.09
N ASP A 61 -5.18 -11.36 -2.71
CA ASP A 61 -4.38 -12.45 -2.15
C ASP A 61 -2.92 -12.02 -1.92
N LEU A 62 -2.30 -11.41 -2.93
CA LEU A 62 -0.91 -10.90 -2.82
C LEU A 62 -0.76 -9.84 -1.73
N THR A 63 -1.75 -8.96 -1.60
CA THR A 63 -1.76 -7.91 -0.57
C THR A 63 -1.84 -8.54 0.82
N SER A 64 -2.73 -9.52 1.00
CA SER A 64 -2.93 -10.21 2.27
C SER A 64 -1.71 -11.03 2.69
N GLU A 65 -1.02 -11.65 1.74
CA GLU A 65 0.24 -12.36 1.99
C GLU A 65 1.37 -11.40 2.36
N TYR A 66 1.51 -10.26 1.65
CA TYR A 66 2.50 -9.23 2.00
C TYR A 66 2.28 -8.70 3.42
N VAL A 67 1.03 -8.38 3.78
CA VAL A 67 0.67 -7.89 5.11
C VAL A 67 0.97 -8.94 6.18
N SER A 68 0.63 -10.22 5.95
CA SER A 68 0.96 -11.30 6.88
C SER A 68 2.47 -11.42 7.11
N ARG A 69 3.28 -11.36 6.04
CA ARG A 69 4.75 -11.37 6.14
C ARG A 69 5.27 -10.16 6.90
N LEU A 70 4.69 -8.98 6.67
CA LEU A 70 5.06 -7.74 7.35
C LEU A 70 4.76 -7.81 8.85
N LEU A 71 3.59 -8.31 9.24
CA LEU A 71 3.22 -8.49 10.64
C LEU A 71 4.16 -9.48 11.35
N ASN A 72 4.45 -10.63 10.72
CA ASN A 72 5.42 -11.59 11.28
C ASN A 72 6.80 -10.95 11.48
N LEU A 73 7.27 -10.14 10.52
CA LEU A 73 8.55 -9.45 10.64
C LEU A 73 8.53 -8.37 11.72
N MET A 74 7.40 -7.69 11.92
CA MET A 74 7.22 -6.75 13.03
C MET A 74 7.33 -7.48 14.37
N ASP A 75 6.68 -8.64 14.52
CA ASP A 75 6.74 -9.47 15.72
C ASP A 75 8.17 -9.95 15.99
N GLU A 76 8.88 -10.46 14.98
CA GLU A 76 10.28 -10.89 15.08
C GLU A 76 11.22 -9.77 15.54
N LYS A 77 10.96 -8.53 15.10
CA LYS A 77 11.77 -7.35 15.47
C LYS A 77 11.32 -6.70 16.79
N GLY A 78 10.17 -7.08 17.34
CA GLY A 78 9.53 -6.34 18.42
C GLY A 78 9.15 -4.91 18.01
N ALA A 79 8.85 -4.69 16.73
CA ALA A 79 8.44 -3.40 16.20
C ALA A 79 6.96 -3.13 16.46
N THR A 80 6.62 -1.94 16.92
CA THR A 80 5.21 -1.54 17.16
C THR A 80 4.63 -0.72 16.02
N SER A 81 5.48 -0.22 15.11
CA SER A 81 5.04 0.52 13.94
C SER A 81 5.98 0.26 12.77
N THR A 82 5.42 0.23 11.57
CA THR A 82 6.15 0.17 10.31
C THR A 82 5.53 1.09 9.28
N MET A 83 6.37 1.63 8.38
CA MET A 83 5.95 2.62 7.41
C MET A 83 6.94 2.68 6.24
N PRO A 84 6.48 2.73 4.98
CA PRO A 84 7.35 3.05 3.86
C PRO A 84 7.70 4.54 3.93
N TYR A 85 8.97 4.83 4.20
CA TYR A 85 9.44 6.21 4.37
C TYR A 85 9.81 6.84 3.03
N LEU A 86 9.24 8.02 2.77
CA LEU A 86 9.57 8.85 1.62
C LEU A 86 10.20 10.16 2.13
N ALA A 87 11.50 10.30 1.90
CA ALA A 87 12.27 11.45 2.38
C ALA A 87 11.86 12.78 1.72
N ALA A 88 11.57 12.75 0.42
CA ALA A 88 11.12 13.90 -0.35
C ALA A 88 10.13 13.47 -1.42
N PHE A 89 9.08 14.26 -1.63
CA PHE A 89 8.11 13.99 -2.69
C PHE A 89 8.76 14.27 -4.06
N PRO A 90 8.68 13.34 -5.02
CA PRO A 90 9.30 13.51 -6.33
C PRO A 90 8.60 14.59 -7.16
N ASN A 91 9.37 15.30 -7.98
CA ASN A 91 8.84 16.33 -8.88
C ASN A 91 7.93 15.74 -9.96
N GLU A 92 8.18 14.50 -10.36
CA GLU A 92 7.43 13.80 -11.40
C GLU A 92 6.64 12.65 -10.76
N THR A 93 5.32 12.66 -10.97
CA THR A 93 4.42 11.59 -10.54
C THR A 93 3.35 11.32 -11.58
N GLU A 94 2.86 10.09 -11.59
CA GLU A 94 1.75 9.64 -12.42
C GLU A 94 0.49 9.48 -11.56
N PRO A 95 -0.71 9.54 -12.19
CA PRO A 95 -1.96 9.16 -11.52
C PRO A 95 -1.91 7.73 -10.98
N PHE A 96 -2.68 7.42 -9.93
CA PHE A 96 -2.74 6.09 -9.31
C PHE A 96 -2.95 4.95 -10.32
N VAL A 97 -3.82 5.19 -11.30
CA VAL A 97 -4.12 4.32 -12.42
C VAL A 97 -4.25 5.19 -13.67
N ASP A 98 -3.60 4.80 -14.75
CA ASP A 98 -3.79 5.42 -16.05
C ASP A 98 -4.95 4.74 -16.79
N PHE A 99 -6.16 5.27 -16.59
CA PHE A 99 -7.38 4.76 -17.22
C PHE A 99 -8.19 5.90 -17.83
N SER A 100 -8.62 5.75 -19.08
CA SER A 100 -9.34 6.79 -19.83
C SER A 100 -10.83 6.89 -19.48
N SER A 101 -11.37 5.96 -18.68
CA SER A 101 -12.78 6.00 -18.28
C SER A 101 -13.07 7.25 -17.45
N GLY A 102 -14.11 8.00 -17.81
CA GLY A 102 -14.43 9.27 -17.15
C GLY A 102 -14.64 9.15 -15.64
N TYR A 103 -15.09 8.00 -15.13
CA TYR A 103 -15.24 7.80 -13.69
C TYR A 103 -13.92 7.68 -12.92
N PHE A 104 -12.83 7.28 -13.58
CA PHE A 104 -11.49 7.41 -13.01
C PHE A 104 -11.06 8.88 -13.06
N GLN A 105 -11.12 9.50 -14.24
CA GLN A 105 -10.63 10.87 -14.47
C GLN A 105 -11.23 11.91 -13.52
N ARG A 106 -12.48 11.73 -13.06
CA ARG A 106 -13.15 12.64 -12.10
C ARG A 106 -12.53 12.71 -10.71
N VAL A 107 -11.78 11.68 -10.29
CA VAL A 107 -11.36 11.52 -8.89
C VAL A 107 -9.88 11.12 -8.73
N MET A 108 -9.10 11.05 -9.80
CA MET A 108 -7.69 10.62 -9.72
C MET A 108 -6.79 11.56 -8.92
N ASP A 109 -7.18 12.81 -8.74
CA ASP A 109 -6.54 13.77 -7.85
C ASP A 109 -6.74 13.44 -6.36
N GLN A 110 -7.78 12.67 -6.02
CA GLN A 110 -8.11 12.24 -4.65
C GLN A 110 -7.47 10.89 -4.27
N PHE A 111 -6.85 10.21 -5.23
CA PHE A 111 -6.16 8.95 -5.03
C PHE A 111 -4.65 9.16 -4.88
N PRO A 112 -3.92 8.23 -4.23
CA PRO A 112 -2.47 8.28 -4.14
C PRO A 112 -1.81 8.41 -5.50
N ARG A 113 -0.73 9.19 -5.56
CA ARG A 113 0.10 9.30 -6.76
C ARG A 113 1.02 8.07 -6.84
N GLN A 114 1.62 7.84 -8.01
CA GLN A 114 2.66 6.84 -8.17
C GLN A 114 3.88 7.40 -8.89
N HIS A 115 5.02 6.72 -8.78
CA HIS A 115 6.21 6.99 -9.56
C HIS A 115 6.33 5.99 -10.72
N THR A 116 7.18 6.31 -11.70
CA THR A 116 7.54 5.41 -12.80
C THR A 116 8.39 4.21 -12.34
N GLU A 117 8.91 4.26 -11.11
CA GLU A 117 9.90 3.33 -10.57
C GLU A 117 9.46 2.70 -9.24
N ALA A 118 9.97 1.49 -8.99
CA ALA A 118 9.79 0.82 -7.71
C ALA A 118 10.55 1.56 -6.58
N PRO A 119 10.09 1.48 -5.32
CA PRO A 119 8.91 0.75 -4.86
C PRO A 119 7.62 1.57 -4.93
N TRP A 120 7.65 2.79 -5.48
CA TRP A 120 6.54 3.75 -5.47
C TRP A 120 5.53 3.59 -6.62
N LYS A 121 5.47 2.39 -7.21
CA LYS A 121 4.70 2.10 -8.42
C LYS A 121 3.58 1.09 -8.15
N LEU A 122 2.42 1.30 -8.77
CA LEU A 122 1.34 0.32 -8.83
C LEU A 122 1.45 -0.48 -10.13
N ASN A 123 1.85 -1.75 -10.04
CA ASN A 123 1.91 -2.59 -11.24
C ASN A 123 0.52 -3.13 -11.59
N GLN A 124 0.19 -3.12 -12.88
CA GLN A 124 -0.97 -3.83 -13.43
C GLN A 124 -0.53 -5.18 -14.05
N ASN A 125 0.40 -5.87 -13.37
CA ASN A 125 0.99 -7.13 -13.82
C ASN A 125 1.15 -8.09 -12.64
N TYR A 126 0.40 -9.20 -12.68
CA TYR A 126 0.39 -10.21 -11.63
C TYR A 126 1.75 -10.84 -11.36
N PHE A 127 2.53 -11.18 -12.39
CA PHE A 127 3.82 -11.86 -12.20
C PHE A 127 4.85 -10.93 -11.55
N VAL A 128 4.86 -9.66 -11.94
CA VAL A 128 5.71 -8.63 -11.33
C VAL A 128 5.33 -8.44 -9.86
N ASP A 129 4.04 -8.27 -9.57
CA ASP A 129 3.58 -8.13 -8.19
C ASP A 129 3.79 -9.37 -7.35
N ARG A 130 3.60 -10.57 -7.90
CA ARG A 130 3.86 -11.84 -7.21
C ARG A 130 5.31 -11.89 -6.73
N LYS A 131 6.26 -11.55 -7.60
CA LYS A 131 7.68 -11.44 -7.23
C LYS A 131 7.89 -10.35 -6.17
N ASN A 132 7.36 -9.15 -6.39
CA ASN A 132 7.59 -8.00 -5.52
C ASN A 132 6.98 -8.15 -4.12
N LEU A 133 5.82 -8.82 -4.00
CA LEU A 133 5.04 -8.91 -2.78
C LEU A 133 5.25 -10.22 -2.02
N ARG A 134 5.46 -11.35 -2.72
CA ARG A 134 5.66 -12.64 -2.06
C ARG A 134 7.12 -13.00 -1.85
N GLU A 135 7.97 -12.70 -2.83
CA GLU A 135 9.31 -13.27 -2.92
C GLU A 135 10.39 -12.29 -2.43
N LEU A 136 10.31 -11.02 -2.83
CA LEU A 136 11.31 -10.03 -2.42
C LEU A 136 11.26 -9.73 -0.91
N PRO A 137 12.40 -9.35 -0.30
CA PRO A 137 12.45 -8.90 1.09
C PRO A 137 11.52 -7.70 1.33
N ILE A 138 10.97 -7.65 2.55
CA ILE A 138 10.23 -6.46 3.02
C ILE A 138 11.19 -5.32 3.31
N GLU A 139 12.37 -5.62 3.85
CA GLU A 139 13.44 -4.66 4.11
C GLU A 139 14.15 -4.29 2.80
N ASP A 140 13.49 -3.46 2.01
CA ASP A 140 13.94 -3.01 0.68
C ASP A 140 14.65 -1.66 0.69
N GLY A 141 15.01 -1.17 1.88
CA GLY A 141 15.68 0.11 2.09
C GLY A 141 14.76 1.32 2.26
N VAL A 142 13.45 1.19 1.97
CA VAL A 142 12.47 2.26 2.23
C VAL A 142 11.55 1.94 3.41
N MET A 143 11.28 0.66 3.67
CA MET A 143 10.48 0.24 4.81
C MET A 143 11.21 0.51 6.13
N GLN A 144 10.62 1.31 7.00
CA GLN A 144 11.14 1.60 8.33
C GLN A 144 10.33 0.88 9.41
N PHE A 145 11.02 0.51 10.49
CA PHE A 145 10.44 -0.14 11.65
C PHE A 145 10.77 0.68 12.90
N HIS A 146 9.75 0.96 13.70
CA HIS A 146 9.91 1.58 15.01
C HIS A 146 9.87 0.50 16.09
N ILE A 147 10.99 0.34 16.80
CA ILE A 147 11.14 -0.59 17.92
C ILE A 147 11.23 0.23 19.20
N PRO A 148 10.26 0.11 20.13
CA PRO A 148 10.34 0.80 21.41
C PRO A 148 11.56 0.35 22.22
N ALA A 149 12.17 1.25 22.98
CA ALA A 149 13.37 0.95 23.79
C ALA A 149 13.20 -0.24 24.76
N LYS A 150 11.96 -0.51 25.22
CA LYS A 150 11.63 -1.65 26.08
C LYS A 150 11.65 -3.00 25.34
N ALA A 151 11.29 -3.01 24.06
CA ALA A 151 11.29 -4.23 23.23
C ALA A 151 12.71 -4.63 22.80
N ALA A 152 13.59 -3.66 22.56
CA ALA A 152 15.00 -3.91 22.22
C ALA A 152 15.79 -4.70 23.30
N GLN A 153 15.26 -4.79 24.53
CA GLN A 153 15.88 -5.50 25.65
C GLN A 153 15.35 -6.93 25.84
N ALA A 154 14.25 -7.30 25.17
CA ALA A 154 13.67 -8.64 25.26
C ALA A 154 14.28 -9.54 24.18
N LYS A 155 15.32 -10.32 24.53
CA LYS A 155 15.78 -11.42 23.67
C LYS A 155 14.67 -12.49 23.58
N PRO A 156 14.50 -13.18 22.43
CA PRO A 156 13.56 -14.29 22.35
C PRO A 156 14.06 -15.42 23.27
N ALA A 157 13.26 -15.77 24.27
CA ALA A 157 13.45 -17.00 25.02
C ALA A 157 13.06 -18.15 24.09
N LEU A 158 14.06 -18.83 23.52
CA LEU A 158 13.88 -20.14 22.89
C LEU A 158 13.33 -21.09 23.97
N GLN A 159 12.01 -21.32 23.97
CA GLN A 159 11.43 -22.46 24.66
C GLN A 159 11.79 -23.71 23.86
N ALA A 160 12.80 -24.43 24.35
CA ALA A 160 13.05 -25.80 23.94
C ALA A 160 11.83 -26.63 24.34
N ALA A 161 11.21 -27.28 23.36
CA ALA A 161 10.21 -28.31 23.60
C ALA A 161 10.92 -29.58 24.05
N GLU A 162 10.55 -30.10 25.22
CA GLU A 162 10.77 -31.50 25.64
C GLU A 162 9.69 -32.41 25.04
#